data_AF-A0A7K3DGH8-F1
#
_entry.id   AF-A0A7K3DGH8-F1
#
_cell.length_a   1.000
_cell.length_b   1.000
_cell.length_c   1.000
_cell.angle_alpha   90.00
_cell.angle_beta   90.00
_cell.angle_gamma   90.00
#
_symmetry.space_group_name_H-M   'P 1'
#
loop_
_entity.id
_entity.type
_entity.pdbx_description
1 polymer ?
#
loop_
_entity_poly.entity_id
_entity_poly.type
_entity_poly.pdbx_seq_one_letter_code
_entity_poly.pdbx_strand_id
1 'polypeptide(L)'
;ELDPDSVPVNFLIPFEGTPLAKEWNLTPQRCLRILAMVRFVCPDVEVRIAGGREVHLRSMQPLALHIANSIFLGDYLTSEGQAGKADLDMIADAGFEVEGTDEITLPEHRAEGGCGSVCGSGEAESGGGCGAHAEAPAAPAAATASTASAVQEAPGSEARTDLVAVRRRGAGTDLAPNA
;
A
#
# COMPACT_ATOMS: atom_id res chain seq x y z
N GLU A 1 -2.51 -8.83 -24.25
CA GLU A 1 -1.78 -8.44 -23.04
C GLU A 1 -2.65 -7.45 -22.28
N LEU A 2 -2.70 -7.50 -20.95
CA LEU A 2 -3.50 -6.58 -20.15
C LEU A 2 -2.58 -5.45 -19.69
N ASP A 3 -2.97 -4.19 -19.88
CA ASP A 3 -2.22 -3.01 -19.47
C ASP A 3 -3.02 -2.27 -18.37
N PRO A 4 -2.90 -2.70 -17.10
CA PRO A 4 -3.69 -2.14 -16.01
C PRO A 4 -3.06 -0.87 -15.45
N ASP A 5 -3.89 0.11 -15.10
CA ASP A 5 -3.46 1.32 -14.40
C ASP A 5 -3.16 1.08 -12.91
N SER A 6 -3.83 0.08 -12.31
CA SER A 6 -3.67 -0.28 -10.90
C SER A 6 -3.70 -1.79 -10.67
N VAL A 7 -2.81 -2.25 -9.79
CA VAL A 7 -2.66 -3.65 -9.37
C VAL A 7 -2.91 -3.76 -7.87
N PRO A 8 -4.10 -4.27 -7.45
CA PRO A 8 -4.38 -4.48 -6.04
C PRO A 8 -3.76 -5.79 -5.53
N VAL A 9 -3.08 -5.71 -4.39
CA VAL A 9 -2.51 -6.85 -3.67
C VAL A 9 -3.27 -7.04 -2.36
N ASN A 10 -4.04 -8.12 -2.29
CA ASN A 10 -4.73 -8.55 -1.08
C ASN A 10 -3.95 -9.66 -0.38
N PHE A 11 -3.79 -9.54 0.93
CA PHE A 11 -3.29 -10.62 1.77
C PHE A 11 -4.47 -11.38 2.36
N LEU A 12 -4.45 -12.71 2.21
CA LEU A 12 -5.53 -13.57 2.70
C LEU A 12 -5.72 -13.38 4.21
N ILE A 13 -6.94 -13.02 4.60
CA ILE A 13 -7.42 -13.11 5.98
C ILE A 13 -8.34 -14.35 6.03
N PRO A 14 -7.92 -15.45 6.68
CA PRO A 14 -8.75 -16.63 6.81
C PRO A 14 -9.99 -16.37 7.65
N PHE A 15 -11.16 -16.76 7.14
CA PHE A 15 -12.44 -16.70 7.85
C PHE A 15 -13.00 -18.09 8.09
N GLU A 16 -13.50 -18.34 9.30
CA GLU A 16 -14.19 -19.59 9.63
C GLU A 16 -15.34 -19.86 8.66
N GLY A 17 -15.42 -21.10 8.17
CA GLY A 17 -16.41 -21.53 7.18
C GLY A 17 -15.95 -21.38 5.73
N THR A 18 -14.83 -20.70 5.45
CA THR A 18 -14.25 -20.65 4.10
C THR A 18 -13.31 -21.83 3.83
N PRO A 19 -13.12 -22.26 2.57
CA PRO A 19 -12.21 -23.35 2.24
C PRO A 19 -10.76 -23.13 2.72
N LEU A 20 -10.33 -21.87 2.79
CA LEU A 20 -8.98 -21.48 3.20
C LEU A 20 -8.90 -20.99 4.66
N ALA A 21 -9.91 -21.30 5.48
CA ALA A 21 -9.98 -20.87 6.88
C ALA A 21 -8.74 -21.26 7.73
N LYS A 22 -8.00 -22.29 7.32
CA LYS A 22 -6.83 -22.83 8.04
C LYS A 22 -5.49 -22.31 7.51
N GLU A 23 -5.49 -21.48 6.46
CA GLU A 23 -4.27 -21.09 5.75
C GLU A 23 -3.70 -19.78 6.28
N TRP A 24 -2.73 -19.85 7.21
CA TRP A 24 -2.09 -18.67 7.81
C TRP A 24 -0.57 -18.66 7.57
N ASN A 25 -0.17 -18.63 6.29
CA ASN A 25 1.23 -18.84 5.91
C ASN A 25 1.98 -17.54 5.55
N LEU A 26 1.37 -16.38 5.80
CA LEU A 26 1.95 -15.08 5.49
C LEU A 26 2.70 -14.52 6.70
N THR A 27 3.90 -14.02 6.44
CA THR A 27 4.72 -13.29 7.42
C THR A 27 4.98 -11.88 6.89
N PRO A 28 5.23 -10.88 7.75
CA PRO A 28 5.51 -9.52 7.30
C PRO A 28 6.59 -9.44 6.21
N GLN A 29 7.68 -10.19 6.38
CA GLN A 29 8.78 -10.29 5.43
C GLN A 29 8.37 -10.96 4.10
N ARG A 30 7.45 -11.92 4.14
CA ARG A 30 6.91 -12.55 2.93
C ARG A 30 6.01 -11.56 2.19
N CYS A 31 5.17 -10.80 2.90
CA CYS A 31 4.34 -9.75 2.32
C CYS A 31 5.16 -8.68 1.60
N LEU A 32 6.24 -8.19 2.22
CA LEU A 32 7.14 -7.22 1.58
C LEU A 32 7.81 -7.79 0.34
N ARG A 33 8.26 -9.05 0.37
CA ARG A 33 8.80 -9.71 -0.83
C ARG A 33 7.77 -9.81 -1.94
N ILE A 34 6.52 -10.14 -1.62
CA ILE A 34 5.43 -10.18 -2.61
C ILE A 34 5.24 -8.80 -3.24
N LEU A 35 5.13 -7.74 -2.43
CA LEU A 35 4.98 -6.38 -2.92
C LEU A 35 6.18 -5.95 -3.79
N ALA A 36 7.39 -6.27 -3.37
CA ALA A 36 8.61 -5.94 -4.13
C ALA A 36 8.61 -6.65 -5.50
N MET A 37 8.17 -7.91 -5.55
CA MET A 37 8.06 -8.64 -6.82
C MET A 37 6.98 -8.06 -7.72
N VAL A 38 5.83 -7.65 -7.15
CA VAL A 38 4.77 -6.98 -7.92
C VAL A 38 5.27 -5.66 -8.50
N ARG A 39 5.93 -4.82 -7.69
CA ARG A 39 6.55 -3.58 -8.16
C ARG A 39 7.64 -3.82 -9.20
N PHE A 40 8.39 -4.90 -9.09
CA PHE A 40 9.43 -5.23 -10.07
C PHE A 40 8.83 -5.62 -11.44
N VAL A 41 7.73 -6.38 -11.44
CA VAL A 41 7.03 -6.78 -12.67
C VAL A 41 6.24 -5.62 -13.27
N CYS A 42 5.63 -4.79 -12.42
CA CYS A 42 4.84 -3.63 -12.82
C CYS A 42 5.46 -2.35 -12.23
N PRO A 43 6.54 -1.82 -12.85
CA PRO A 43 7.32 -0.72 -12.27
C PRO A 43 6.56 0.61 -12.25
N ASP A 44 5.73 0.83 -13.25
CA ASP A 44 5.11 2.10 -13.60
C ASP A 44 3.59 2.15 -13.38
N VAL A 45 3.02 1.12 -12.75
CA VAL A 45 1.59 1.07 -12.38
C VAL A 45 1.38 1.46 -10.92
N GLU A 46 0.15 1.83 -10.58
CA GLU A 46 -0.25 1.95 -9.19
C GLU A 46 -0.25 0.56 -8.53
N VAL A 47 0.54 0.39 -7.47
CA VAL A 47 0.49 -0.83 -6.65
C VAL A 47 -0.27 -0.50 -5.38
N ARG A 48 -1.43 -1.15 -5.20
CA ARG A 48 -2.35 -0.88 -4.08
C ARG A 48 -2.32 -2.01 -3.06
N ILE A 49 -1.93 -1.71 -1.82
CA ILE A 49 -2.05 -2.66 -0.72
C ILE A 49 -3.48 -2.62 -0.20
N ALA A 50 -4.17 -3.75 -0.31
CA ALA A 50 -5.56 -3.88 0.07
C ALA A 50 -5.71 -4.73 1.34
N GLY A 51 -6.69 -5.64 1.36
CA GLY A 51 -7.08 -6.39 2.55
C GLY A 51 -5.91 -7.08 3.25
N GLY A 52 -5.90 -7.06 4.57
CA GLY A 52 -4.97 -7.83 5.40
C GLY A 52 -3.59 -7.20 5.61
N ARG A 53 -3.38 -5.95 5.19
CA ARG A 53 -2.11 -5.24 5.45
C ARG A 53 -1.85 -5.09 6.95
N GLU A 54 -2.86 -4.71 7.72
CA GLU A 54 -2.79 -4.43 9.15
C GLU A 54 -2.47 -5.70 9.95
N VAL A 55 -3.04 -6.82 9.49
CA VAL A 55 -2.85 -8.16 10.06
C VAL A 55 -1.45 -8.70 9.78
N HIS A 56 -1.00 -8.63 8.52
CA HIS A 56 0.20 -9.33 8.08
C HIS A 56 1.47 -8.48 8.12
N LEU A 57 1.40 -7.21 7.72
CA LEU A 57 2.55 -6.30 7.73
C LEU A 57 2.81 -5.72 9.13
N ARG A 58 1.77 -5.49 9.94
CA ARG A 58 1.89 -5.01 11.33
C ARG A 58 2.74 -3.72 11.41
N SER A 59 3.84 -3.73 12.16
CA SER A 59 4.77 -2.61 12.27
C SER A 59 5.62 -2.37 11.02
N MET A 60 5.54 -3.23 10.01
CA MET A 60 6.25 -3.07 8.74
C MET A 60 5.40 -2.37 7.66
N GLN A 61 4.18 -1.94 7.98
CA GLN A 61 3.35 -1.15 7.05
C GLN A 61 4.07 0.10 6.52
N PRO A 62 4.78 0.91 7.33
CA PRO A 62 5.53 2.07 6.81
C PRO A 62 6.58 1.67 5.77
N LEU A 63 7.25 0.53 5.96
CA LEU A 63 8.22 0.03 5.00
C LEU A 63 7.56 -0.36 3.67
N ALA A 64 6.32 -0.86 3.72
CA ALA A 64 5.57 -1.24 2.53
C ALA A 64 5.16 -0.03 1.67
N LEU A 65 5.03 1.17 2.25
CA LEU A 65 4.75 2.41 1.52
C LEU A 65 5.90 2.82 0.59
N HIS A 66 7.13 2.40 0.85
CA HIS A 66 8.24 2.61 -0.09
C HIS A 66 8.14 1.74 -1.35
N ILE A 67 7.23 0.75 -1.36
CA ILE A 67 7.04 -0.19 -2.47
C ILE A 67 5.69 0.06 -3.17
N ALA A 68 4.65 0.31 -2.39
CA ALA A 68 3.29 0.54 -2.86
C ALA A 68 2.89 2.00 -2.67
N ASN A 69 2.25 2.58 -3.67
CA ASN A 69 1.87 3.99 -3.70
C ASN A 69 0.37 4.21 -3.44
N SER A 70 -0.36 3.16 -3.05
CA SER A 70 -1.79 3.26 -2.74
C SER A 70 -2.18 2.26 -1.64
N ILE A 71 -3.08 2.68 -0.73
CA ILE A 71 -3.69 1.84 0.30
C ILE A 71 -5.18 2.19 0.46
N PHE A 72 -6.00 1.25 0.94
CA PHE A 72 -7.37 1.58 1.35
C PHE A 72 -7.40 2.17 2.76
N LEU A 73 -8.08 3.31 2.91
CA LEU A 73 -8.29 3.94 4.22
C LEU A 73 -9.55 3.36 4.89
N GLY A 74 -9.46 2.98 6.16
CA GLY A 74 -10.62 2.46 6.91
C GLY A 74 -10.94 0.99 6.64
N ASP A 75 -12.23 0.63 6.76
CA ASP A 75 -12.72 -0.74 6.62
C ASP A 75 -12.80 -1.19 5.16
N TYR A 76 -12.65 -2.49 4.95
CA TYR A 76 -12.84 -3.13 3.66
C TYR A 76 -14.28 -3.64 3.49
N LEU A 77 -14.58 -4.14 2.28
CA LEU A 77 -15.91 -4.66 1.94
C LEU A 77 -16.38 -5.81 2.86
N THR A 78 -15.46 -6.66 3.31
CA THR A 78 -15.75 -7.90 4.04
C THR A 78 -15.00 -8.03 5.36
N SER A 79 -14.14 -7.08 5.69
CA SER A 79 -13.24 -7.17 6.85
C SER A 79 -12.94 -5.79 7.41
N GLU A 80 -12.71 -5.72 8.71
CA GLU A 80 -12.27 -4.49 9.36
C GLU A 80 -10.84 -4.16 8.95
N GLY A 81 -10.57 -2.86 8.80
CA GLY A 81 -9.24 -2.34 8.51
C GLY A 81 -8.65 -1.55 9.67
N GLN A 82 -7.49 -0.96 9.43
CA GLN A 82 -6.92 0.02 10.34
C GLN A 82 -7.75 1.32 10.29
N ALA A 83 -7.87 2.01 11.42
CA ALA A 83 -8.57 3.28 11.47
C ALA A 83 -7.93 4.28 10.50
N GLY A 84 -8.73 4.94 9.66
CA GLY A 84 -8.19 5.79 8.60
C GLY A 84 -7.31 6.93 9.10
N LYS A 85 -7.58 7.47 10.30
CA LYS A 85 -6.69 8.45 10.95
C LYS A 85 -5.29 7.88 11.20
N ALA A 86 -5.20 6.65 11.69
CA ALA A 86 -3.90 6.01 11.94
C ALA A 86 -3.14 5.73 10.62
N ASP A 87 -3.85 5.50 9.51
CA ASP A 87 -3.22 5.41 8.19
C ASP A 87 -2.65 6.77 7.75
N LEU A 88 -3.41 7.85 7.93
CA LEU A 88 -2.95 9.21 7.62
C LEU A 88 -1.74 9.60 8.48
N ASP A 89 -1.80 9.33 9.78
CA ASP A 89 -0.69 9.58 10.71
C ASP A 89 0.57 8.78 10.27
N MET A 90 0.40 7.51 9.89
CA MET A 90 1.48 6.67 9.38
C MET A 90 2.11 7.20 8.08
N ILE A 91 1.29 7.66 7.13
CA ILE A 91 1.75 8.23 5.85
C ILE A 91 2.58 9.49 6.14
N ALA A 92 2.07 10.38 7.00
CA ALA A 92 2.75 11.60 7.39
C ALA A 92 4.07 11.32 8.12
N ASP A 93 4.09 10.39 9.08
CA ASP A 93 5.28 9.99 9.83
C ASP A 93 6.37 9.38 8.94
N ALA A 94 5.96 8.67 7.87
CA ALA A 94 6.87 8.11 6.88
C ALA A 94 7.39 9.14 5.86
N GLY A 95 6.91 10.39 5.91
CA GLY A 95 7.33 11.48 5.04
C GLY A 95 6.70 11.44 3.64
N PHE A 96 5.56 10.77 3.48
CA PHE A 96 4.80 10.74 2.23
C PHE A 96 3.67 11.76 2.25
N GLU A 97 3.21 12.14 1.06
CA GLU A 97 2.09 13.05 0.85
C GLU A 97 0.92 12.29 0.22
N VAL A 98 -0.30 12.68 0.59
CA VAL A 98 -1.52 12.11 0.02
C VAL A 98 -1.88 12.91 -1.22
N GLU A 99 -1.99 12.23 -2.36
CA GLU A 99 -2.37 12.83 -3.63
C GLU A 99 -3.81 13.36 -3.58
N GLY A 100 -4.02 14.54 -4.17
CA GLY A 100 -5.34 15.13 -4.34
C GLY A 100 -6.18 14.40 -5.37
N THR A 101 -7.51 14.55 -5.32
CA THR A 101 -8.45 13.91 -6.27
C THR A 101 -8.22 14.30 -7.73
N ASP A 102 -7.63 15.47 -7.97
CA ASP A 102 -7.38 16.01 -9.31
C ASP A 102 -5.89 15.91 -9.72
N GLU A 103 -5.07 15.26 -8.91
CA GLU A 103 -3.63 15.11 -9.16
C GLU A 103 -3.35 13.76 -9.83
N ILE A 104 -2.71 13.79 -10.99
CA ILE A 104 -2.25 12.59 -11.69
C ILE A 104 -0.73 12.49 -11.50
N THR A 105 -0.29 11.46 -10.79
CA THR A 105 1.13 11.20 -10.51
C THR A 105 1.70 10.03 -11.30
N LEU A 106 0.85 9.30 -12.04
CA LEU A 106 1.29 8.25 -12.95
C LEU A 106 2.19 8.85 -14.05
N PRO A 107 3.18 8.09 -14.55
CA PRO A 107 4.05 8.55 -15.63
C PRO A 107 3.27 9.02 -16.87
N GLU A 108 3.79 10.03 -17.58
CA GLU A 108 3.12 10.65 -18.74
C GLU A 108 2.67 9.64 -19.79
N HIS A 109 3.48 8.61 -20.06
CA HIS A 109 3.14 7.58 -21.05
C HIS A 109 1.93 6.72 -20.67
N ARG A 110 1.51 6.74 -19.41
CA ARG A 110 0.27 6.09 -18.92
C ARG A 110 -0.88 7.07 -18.81
N ALA A 111 -0.61 8.33 -18.50
CA ALA A 111 -1.64 9.36 -18.34
C ALA A 111 -2.49 9.56 -19.61
N GLU A 112 -1.93 9.33 -20.80
CA GLU A 112 -2.63 9.49 -22.08
C GLU A 112 -3.50 8.28 -22.51
N GLY A 113 -3.42 7.15 -21.79
CA GLY A 113 -4.18 5.92 -22.09
C GLY A 113 -5.44 5.70 -21.25
N GLY A 114 -5.65 6.49 -20.20
CA GLY A 114 -6.75 6.33 -19.25
C GLY A 114 -8.02 7.08 -19.67
N CYS A 115 -9.15 6.37 -19.69
CA CYS A 115 -10.49 6.93 -19.75
C CYS A 115 -10.73 7.91 -18.58
N GLY A 116 -10.46 9.18 -18.81
CA GLY A 116 -10.72 10.27 -17.88
C GLY A 116 -11.51 11.39 -18.55
N SER A 117 -12.82 11.45 -18.26
CA SER A 117 -13.67 12.64 -18.17
C SER A 117 -15.06 12.42 -18.78
N VAL A 118 -16.10 12.40 -17.95
CA VAL A 118 -16.99 13.57 -17.85
C VAL A 118 -17.91 13.52 -16.62
N CYS A 119 -17.59 14.36 -15.63
CA CYS A 119 -18.54 15.14 -14.84
C CYS A 119 -17.69 16.21 -14.15
N GLY A 120 -17.70 17.50 -14.49
CA GLY A 120 -18.66 18.38 -15.13
C GLY A 120 -18.62 19.69 -14.33
N SER A 121 -18.54 20.83 -15.03
CA SER A 121 -18.39 22.23 -14.54
C SER A 121 -16.98 22.62 -14.08
N GLY A 122 -16.34 23.70 -14.51
CA GLY A 122 -16.72 24.84 -15.35
C GLY A 122 -15.80 26.02 -14.97
N GLU A 123 -15.08 26.58 -15.96
CA GLU A 123 -14.56 27.97 -16.07
C GLU A 123 -13.72 28.54 -14.89
N ALA A 124 -12.39 28.70 -14.98
CA ALA A 124 -11.58 29.67 -15.75
C ALA A 124 -10.99 30.78 -14.85
N GLU A 125 -9.71 31.09 -15.13
CA GLU A 125 -8.90 32.27 -14.76
C GLU A 125 -8.31 32.31 -13.33
N SER A 126 -7.12 32.84 -13.04
CA SER A 126 -5.89 33.23 -13.76
C SER A 126 -4.90 33.68 -12.66
N GLY A 127 -3.59 33.67 -12.92
CA GLY A 127 -2.68 34.63 -12.27
C GLY A 127 -1.48 34.08 -11.49
N GLY A 128 -0.31 34.08 -12.14
CA GLY A 128 0.78 35.02 -11.77
C GLY A 128 1.90 34.57 -10.82
N GLY A 129 3.11 34.41 -11.40
CA GLY A 129 4.42 34.83 -10.87
C GLY A 129 4.98 34.13 -9.62
N CYS A 130 6.28 34.10 -9.31
CA CYS A 130 7.54 34.40 -9.97
C CYS A 130 8.67 34.07 -8.97
N GLY A 131 9.82 33.60 -9.46
CA GLY A 131 11.13 33.59 -8.77
C GLY A 131 11.32 32.50 -7.70
N ALA A 132 12.53 32.07 -7.33
CA ALA A 132 13.88 32.25 -7.82
C ALA A 132 14.78 31.39 -6.90
N HIS A 133 15.75 30.67 -7.49
CA HIS A 133 17.04 30.22 -6.95
C HIS A 133 17.17 29.74 -5.47
N ALA A 134 17.65 28.51 -5.30
CA ALA A 134 18.85 28.25 -4.50
C ALA A 134 19.46 26.88 -4.84
N GLU A 135 20.77 26.89 -5.08
CA GLU A 135 21.60 25.77 -5.52
C GLU A 135 22.47 25.24 -4.36
N ALA A 136 22.63 23.90 -4.33
CA ALA A 136 23.75 23.12 -3.78
C ALA A 136 23.94 22.99 -2.24
N PRO A 137 24.74 22.00 -1.74
CA PRO A 137 25.52 20.96 -2.44
C PRO A 137 25.34 19.51 -1.95
N ALA A 138 25.89 18.62 -2.77
CA ALA A 138 26.14 17.20 -2.53
C ALA A 138 27.16 16.93 -1.40
N ALA A 139 26.99 15.79 -0.72
CA ALA A 139 27.95 15.23 0.23
C ALA A 139 28.33 13.78 -0.17
N PRO A 140 29.55 13.31 0.15
CA PRO A 140 30.18 12.20 -0.57
C PRO A 140 29.86 10.82 0.02
N ALA A 141 29.89 9.83 -0.89
CA ALA A 141 29.86 8.42 -0.60
C ALA A 141 31.13 7.94 0.10
N ALA A 142 30.97 7.12 1.14
CA ALA A 142 32.03 6.28 1.70
C ALA A 142 31.52 4.85 1.82
N ALA A 143 32.16 3.97 1.04
CA ALA A 143 31.94 2.53 1.05
C ALA A 143 32.58 1.90 2.28
N THR A 144 31.85 1.02 2.96
CA THR A 144 32.44 0.00 3.85
C THR A 144 31.79 -1.34 3.56
N ALA A 145 32.61 -2.26 3.07
CA ALA A 145 32.28 -3.66 2.91
C ALA A 145 32.10 -4.29 4.29
N SER A 146 31.01 -5.03 4.48
CA SER A 146 30.85 -5.95 5.61
C SER A 146 30.49 -7.32 5.09
N THR A 147 31.25 -8.28 5.57
CA THR A 147 31.32 -9.70 5.20
C THR A 147 30.01 -10.44 5.42
N ALA A 148 29.57 -11.18 4.41
CA ALA A 148 28.44 -12.08 4.47
C ALA A 148 28.73 -13.24 5.45
N SER A 149 27.92 -13.35 6.51
CA SER A 149 27.80 -14.56 7.32
C SER A 149 26.51 -15.29 6.95
N ALA A 150 26.63 -16.61 6.79
CA ALA A 150 25.57 -17.49 6.33
C ALA A 150 24.35 -17.46 7.26
N VAL A 151 23.17 -17.20 6.69
CA VAL A 151 21.89 -17.26 7.40
C VAL A 151 21.47 -18.73 7.50
N GLN A 152 21.44 -19.28 8.71
CA GLN A 152 20.83 -20.58 9.00
C GLN A 152 19.31 -20.50 8.83
N GLU A 153 18.73 -21.47 8.13
CA GLU A 153 17.29 -21.66 8.00
C GLU A 153 16.64 -21.90 9.37
N ALA A 154 15.71 -21.03 9.74
CA ALA A 154 14.89 -21.19 10.94
C ALA A 154 13.82 -22.27 10.71
N PRO A 155 13.52 -23.11 11.74
CA PRO A 155 12.53 -24.17 11.62
C PRO A 155 11.13 -23.59 11.41
N GLY A 156 10.30 -24.32 10.66
CA GLY A 156 8.96 -23.91 10.23
C GLY A 156 8.11 -23.35 11.37
N SER A 157 7.82 -22.06 11.28
CA SER A 157 6.88 -21.37 12.16
C SER A 157 5.49 -21.90 11.88
N GLU A 158 4.94 -22.73 12.78
CA GLU A 158 3.50 -22.90 12.84
C GLU A 158 2.84 -21.52 12.94
N ALA A 159 1.76 -21.36 12.18
CA ALA A 159 1.07 -20.11 12.05
C ALA A 159 0.40 -19.70 13.37
N ARG A 160 0.80 -18.55 13.92
CA ARG A 160 0.24 -17.97 15.15
C ARG A 160 -1.14 -17.36 14.85
N THR A 161 -2.18 -18.20 14.85
CA THR A 161 -3.58 -17.80 14.63
C THR A 161 -4.22 -17.13 15.85
N ASP A 162 -3.52 -17.12 16.99
CA ASP A 162 -3.98 -16.63 18.30
C ASP A 162 -3.91 -15.10 18.45
N LEU A 163 -3.28 -14.39 17.51
CA LEU A 163 -2.93 -12.98 17.67
C LEU A 163 -3.96 -11.97 17.14
N VAL A 164 -5.02 -12.42 16.44
CA VAL A 164 -5.96 -11.50 15.78
C VAL A 164 -7.40 -11.93 16.03
N ALA A 165 -8.09 -11.18 16.90
CA ALA A 165 -9.54 -11.24 17.01
C ALA A 165 -10.16 -10.45 15.85
N VAL A 166 -10.48 -11.13 14.76
CA VAL A 166 -11.18 -10.51 13.62
C VAL A 166 -12.64 -10.26 14.02
N ARG A 167 -13.00 -9.00 14.28
CA ARG A 167 -14.40 -8.60 14.46
C ARG A 167 -15.06 -8.53 13.08
N ARG A 168 -16.31 -9.00 12.99
CA ARG A 168 -17.07 -9.05 11.73
C ARG A 168 -17.91 -7.78 11.61
N ARG A 169 -17.72 -7.03 10.51
CA ARG A 169 -18.56 -5.90 10.08
C ARG A 169 -18.81 -5.98 8.56
N GLY A 170 -19.85 -5.32 8.05
CA GLY A 170 -20.23 -5.38 6.63
C GLY A 170 -21.33 -6.41 6.33
N ALA A 171 -21.35 -6.95 5.10
CA ALA A 171 -22.43 -7.80 4.61
C ALA A 171 -22.72 -9.00 5.54
N GLY A 172 -23.94 -9.05 6.09
CA GLY A 172 -24.34 -10.07 7.07
C GLY A 172 -24.11 -9.71 8.54
N THR A 173 -23.86 -8.43 8.86
CA THR A 173 -23.76 -7.90 10.23
C THR A 173 -24.58 -6.61 10.39
N ASP A 174 -24.93 -6.25 11.63
CA ASP A 174 -25.76 -5.07 11.94
C ASP A 174 -25.01 -3.73 11.86
N LEU A 175 -23.68 -3.76 11.64
CA LEU A 175 -22.83 -2.58 11.55
C LEU A 175 -22.46 -2.30 10.09
N ALA A 176 -22.71 -1.07 9.65
CA ALA A 176 -22.33 -0.63 8.32
C ALA A 176 -20.80 -0.65 8.16
N PRO A 177 -20.28 -0.98 6.97
CA PRO A 177 -18.86 -0.84 6.69
C PRO A 177 -18.47 0.64 6.79
N ASN A 178 -17.41 0.97 7.54
CA ASN A 178 -16.91 2.33 7.79
C ASN A 178 -17.75 3.21 8.75
N ALA A 179 -18.56 2.61 9.65
CA ALA A 179 -19.22 3.34 10.74
C ALA A 179 -18.30 3.65 11.93
#